data_AF-A0A527HF05-F1
#
_entry.id   AF-A0A527HF05-F1
#
_cell.length_a   1.000
_cell.length_b   1.000
_cell.length_c   1.000
_cell.angle_alpha   90.00
_cell.angle_beta   90.00
_cell.angle_gamma   90.00
#
_symmetry.space_group_name_H-M   'P 1'
#
loop_
_entity.id
_entity.type
_entity.pdbx_description
1 polymer ?
#
loop_
_entity_poly.entity_id
_entity_poly.type
_entity_poly.pdbx_seq_one_letter_code
_entity_poly.pdbx_strand_id
1 'polypeptide(L)'
;MATARLLTDAEVEKIPAVKVVFDDIRATRKSDFVNNFWRGLANDPPALKRIWEQLKVVMVADSAIDPLTKEMIYIAVSTANGCSYCVHSHTAAARAKGMTDAQHGELVSIIGLAGQTNHLVTAMQIPV
;
A
#
# COMPACT_ATOMS: atom_id res chain seq x y z
N MET A 1 -4.41 0.94 -17.95
CA MET A 1 -5.15 -0.34 -18.02
C MET A 1 -4.27 -1.45 -17.44
N ALA A 2 -4.83 -2.44 -16.76
CA ALA A 2 -4.05 -3.53 -16.17
C ALA A 2 -3.59 -4.53 -17.26
N THR A 3 -2.41 -5.13 -17.09
CA THR A 3 -1.89 -6.23 -17.92
C THR A 3 -2.29 -7.61 -17.40
N ALA A 4 -2.88 -7.67 -16.21
CA ALA A 4 -3.50 -8.86 -15.63
C ALA A 4 -5.02 -8.67 -15.59
N ARG A 5 -5.76 -9.78 -15.66
CA ARG A 5 -7.21 -9.78 -15.45
C ARG A 5 -7.51 -9.33 -14.03
N LEU A 6 -8.50 -8.47 -13.85
CA LEU A 6 -8.97 -8.09 -12.51
C LEU A 6 -10.21 -8.92 -12.19
N LEU A 7 -10.09 -9.85 -11.24
CA LEU A 7 -11.21 -10.72 -10.87
C LEU A 7 -12.33 -9.89 -10.23
N THR A 8 -13.54 -10.06 -10.75
CA THR A 8 -14.78 -9.53 -10.18
C THR A 8 -15.19 -10.34 -8.95
N ASP A 9 -16.05 -9.80 -8.09
CA ASP A 9 -16.51 -10.53 -6.90
C ASP A 9 -17.25 -11.82 -7.28
N ALA A 10 -18.07 -11.81 -8.33
CA ALA A 10 -18.75 -13.00 -8.83
C ALA A 10 -17.79 -14.12 -9.30
N GLU A 11 -16.58 -13.77 -9.75
CA GLU A 11 -15.55 -14.74 -10.11
C GLU A 11 -14.77 -15.21 -8.88
N VAL A 12 -14.48 -14.31 -7.94
CA VAL A 12 -13.85 -14.63 -6.66
C VAL A 12 -14.68 -15.66 -5.89
N GLU A 13 -16.00 -15.50 -5.85
CA GLU A 13 -16.91 -16.44 -5.17
C GLU A 13 -16.81 -17.89 -5.69
N LYS A 14 -16.37 -18.07 -6.94
CA LYS A 14 -16.21 -19.39 -7.57
C LYS A 14 -14.85 -20.03 -7.31
N ILE A 15 -13.91 -19.31 -6.68
CA ILE A 15 -12.54 -19.76 -6.43
C ILE A 15 -12.29 -19.75 -4.91
N PRO A 16 -12.50 -20.87 -4.19
CA PRO A 16 -12.45 -20.91 -2.73
C PRO A 16 -11.16 -20.34 -2.12
N ALA A 17 -10.00 -20.62 -2.73
CA ALA A 17 -8.71 -20.13 -2.26
C ALA A 17 -8.56 -18.60 -2.34
N VAL A 18 -9.19 -17.96 -3.33
CA VAL A 18 -9.19 -16.49 -3.47
C VAL A 18 -10.25 -15.88 -2.56
N LYS A 19 -11.44 -16.49 -2.51
CA LYS A 19 -12.55 -16.04 -1.66
C LYS A 19 -12.13 -15.90 -0.20
N VAL A 20 -11.47 -16.92 0.36
CA VAL A 20 -10.99 -16.89 1.75
C VAL A 20 -10.11 -15.67 2.03
N VAL A 21 -9.21 -15.32 1.11
CA VAL A 21 -8.34 -14.14 1.28
C VAL A 21 -9.14 -12.84 1.14
N PHE A 22 -10.08 -12.76 0.19
CA PHE A 22 -10.90 -11.57 0.01
C PHE A 22 -11.82 -11.32 1.20
N ASP A 23 -12.44 -12.36 1.75
CA ASP A 23 -13.27 -12.28 2.94
C ASP A 23 -12.43 -11.79 4.15
N ASP A 24 -11.21 -12.30 4.29
CA ASP A 24 -10.28 -11.84 5.34
C ASP A 24 -9.81 -10.40 5.14
N ILE A 25 -9.59 -9.94 3.90
CA ILE A 25 -9.32 -8.53 3.59
C ILE A 25 -10.48 -7.65 4.07
N ARG A 26 -11.72 -8.04 3.74
CA ARG A 26 -12.92 -7.27 4.12
C ARG A 26 -13.10 -7.21 5.64
N ALA A 27 -12.96 -8.35 6.31
CA ALA A 27 -13.05 -8.45 7.76
C ALA A 27 -11.97 -7.62 8.46
N THR A 28 -10.72 -7.75 8.01
CA THR A 28 -9.58 -7.03 8.59
C THR A 28 -9.68 -5.53 8.39
N ARG A 29 -10.08 -5.08 7.19
CA ARG A 29 -10.20 -3.64 6.85
C ARG A 29 -11.54 -3.03 7.24
N LYS A 30 -12.49 -3.86 7.71
CA LYS A 30 -13.87 -3.46 8.04
C LYS A 30 -14.55 -2.72 6.88
N SER A 31 -14.36 -3.22 5.66
CA SER A 31 -14.90 -2.62 4.43
C SER A 31 -15.13 -3.70 3.39
N ASP A 32 -16.26 -3.63 2.68
CA ASP A 32 -16.55 -4.55 1.57
C ASP A 32 -15.67 -4.29 0.34
N PHE A 33 -15.01 -3.14 0.29
CA PHE A 33 -14.18 -2.73 -0.84
C PHE A 33 -12.81 -3.42 -0.82
N VAL A 34 -12.56 -4.24 -1.84
CA VAL A 34 -11.24 -4.81 -2.14
C VAL A 34 -10.68 -4.13 -3.41
N ASN A 35 -9.55 -3.43 -3.26
CA ASN A 35 -8.95 -2.65 -4.33
C ASN A 35 -8.30 -3.52 -5.42
N ASN A 36 -8.07 -2.93 -6.60
CA ASN A 36 -7.65 -3.65 -7.81
C ASN A 36 -6.32 -4.41 -7.69
N PHE A 37 -5.41 -4.02 -6.79
CA PHE A 37 -4.16 -4.76 -6.57
C PHE A 37 -4.43 -6.21 -6.18
N TRP A 38 -5.34 -6.44 -5.23
CA TRP A 38 -5.73 -7.79 -4.81
C TRP A 38 -6.47 -8.55 -5.91
N ARG A 39 -7.31 -7.85 -6.69
CA ARG A 39 -8.02 -8.44 -7.85
C ARG A 39 -7.08 -8.87 -8.97
N GLY A 40 -5.97 -8.16 -9.17
CA GLY A 40 -4.92 -8.56 -10.09
C GLY A 40 -4.10 -9.72 -9.55
N LEU A 41 -3.75 -9.70 -8.27
CA LEU A 41 -2.98 -10.78 -7.63
C LEU A 41 -3.78 -12.08 -7.51
N ALA A 42 -5.11 -12.00 -7.51
CA ALA A 42 -6.01 -13.14 -7.45
C ALA A 42 -5.92 -14.11 -8.64
N ASN A 43 -5.19 -13.77 -9.70
CA ASN A 43 -4.83 -14.74 -10.75
C ASN A 43 -3.83 -15.81 -10.26
N ASP A 44 -3.12 -15.57 -9.15
CA ASP A 44 -2.21 -16.52 -8.48
C ASP A 44 -2.60 -16.63 -6.99
N PRO A 45 -3.50 -17.57 -6.63
CA PRO A 45 -3.98 -17.70 -5.25
C PRO A 45 -2.87 -17.96 -4.22
N PRO A 46 -1.84 -18.80 -4.49
CA PRO A 46 -0.68 -18.92 -3.61
C PRO A 46 0.04 -17.59 -3.35
N ALA A 47 0.28 -16.77 -4.38
CA ALA A 47 0.90 -15.46 -4.20
C ALA A 47 -0.01 -14.49 -3.45
N LEU A 48 -1.31 -14.45 -3.78
CA LEU A 48 -2.32 -13.65 -3.08
C LEU A 48 -2.30 -13.89 -1.58
N LYS A 49 -2.36 -15.16 -1.16
CA LYS A 49 -2.32 -15.54 0.25
C LYS A 49 -1.03 -15.07 0.93
N ARG A 50 0.14 -15.37 0.34
CA ARG A 50 1.44 -15.00 0.93
C ARG A 50 1.59 -13.49 1.12
N ILE A 51 1.22 -12.70 0.10
CA ILE A 51 1.35 -11.24 0.17
C ILE A 51 0.36 -10.64 1.17
N TRP A 52 -0.87 -11.15 1.23
CA TRP A 52 -1.84 -10.69 2.23
C TRP A 52 -1.38 -11.00 3.66
N GLU A 53 -0.86 -12.21 3.91
CA GLU A 53 -0.34 -12.60 5.22
C GLU A 53 0.84 -11.71 5.65
N GLN A 54 1.79 -11.45 4.75
CA GLN A 54 2.90 -10.52 5.01
C GLN A 54 2.39 -9.11 5.31
N LEU A 55 1.43 -8.62 4.53
CA LEU A 55 0.88 -7.29 4.74
C LEU A 55 0.21 -7.18 6.11
N LYS A 56 -0.54 -8.19 6.56
CA LYS A 56 -1.15 -8.17 7.90
C LYS A 56 -0.09 -8.05 9.00
N VAL A 57 0.99 -8.83 8.92
CA VAL A 57 2.08 -8.79 9.89
C VAL A 57 2.73 -7.40 9.96
N VAL A 58 2.94 -6.76 8.81
CA VAL A 58 3.65 -5.45 8.77
C VAL A 58 2.71 -4.27 9.03
N MET A 59 1.52 -4.26 8.42
CA MET A 59 0.67 -3.06 8.34
C MET A 59 -0.55 -3.09 9.26
N VAL A 60 -0.95 -4.27 9.77
CA VAL A 60 -2.17 -4.43 10.58
C VAL A 60 -1.87 -4.82 12.02
N ALA A 61 -0.90 -5.71 12.24
CA ALA A 61 -0.55 -6.16 13.58
C ALA A 61 -0.08 -5.01 14.48
N ASP A 62 -0.29 -5.19 15.79
CA ASP A 62 0.19 -4.28 16.82
C ASP A 62 1.69 -4.07 16.68
N SER A 63 2.13 -2.81 16.77
CA SER A 63 3.54 -2.47 16.63
C SER A 63 3.86 -1.13 17.27
N ALA A 64 5.15 -0.86 17.44
CA ALA A 64 5.65 0.41 17.97
C ALA A 64 5.34 1.63 17.08
N ILE A 65 5.11 1.43 15.77
CA ILE A 65 4.76 2.49 14.83
C ILE A 65 3.25 2.47 14.63
N ASP A 66 2.57 3.60 14.85
CA ASP A 66 1.13 3.69 14.70
C ASP A 66 0.68 3.49 13.22
N PRO A 67 -0.58 3.09 12.97
CA PRO A 67 -1.04 2.76 11.63
C PRO A 67 -0.99 3.92 10.62
N LEU A 68 -1.14 5.17 11.05
CA LEU A 68 -1.08 6.34 10.17
C LEU A 68 0.37 6.60 9.76
N THR A 69 1.30 6.57 10.72
CA THR A 69 2.74 6.70 10.42
C THR A 69 3.22 5.63 9.45
N LYS A 70 2.77 4.36 9.59
CA LYS A 70 3.06 3.30 8.62
C LYS A 70 2.61 3.65 7.20
N GLU A 71 1.42 4.22 7.01
CA GLU A 71 0.95 4.62 5.67
C GLU A 71 1.76 5.79 5.12
N MET A 72 2.12 6.78 5.94
CA MET A 72 2.95 7.90 5.49
C MET A 72 4.32 7.44 5.00
N ILE A 73 4.94 6.47 5.69
CA ILE A 73 6.16 5.80 5.24
C ILE A 73 5.91 5.10 3.90
N TYR A 74 4.81 4.36 3.76
CA TYR A 74 4.46 3.68 2.51
C TYR A 74 4.23 4.64 1.35
N ILE A 75 3.62 5.80 1.59
CA ILE A 75 3.44 6.87 0.60
C ILE A 75 4.80 7.43 0.16
N ALA A 76 5.71 7.71 1.10
CA ALA A 76 7.04 8.21 0.80
C ALA A 76 7.84 7.24 -0.09
N VAL A 77 7.87 5.96 0.29
CA VAL A 77 8.52 4.91 -0.51
C VAL A 77 7.84 4.71 -1.86
N SER A 78 6.50 4.73 -1.91
CA SER A 78 5.74 4.63 -3.17
C SER A 78 6.05 5.78 -4.13
N THR A 79 6.23 6.98 -3.59
CA THR A 79 6.56 8.19 -4.36
C THR A 79 7.99 8.13 -4.88
N ALA A 80 8.95 7.76 -4.03
CA ALA A 80 10.34 7.56 -4.42
C ALA A 80 10.49 6.48 -5.51
N ASN A 81 9.66 5.44 -5.46
CA ASN A 81 9.61 4.37 -6.47
C ASN A 81 8.75 4.70 -7.71
N GLY A 82 8.17 5.90 -7.79
CA GLY A 82 7.37 6.33 -8.95
C GLY A 82 6.06 5.56 -9.15
N CYS A 83 5.51 4.90 -8.13
CA CYS A 83 4.32 4.08 -8.26
C CYS A 83 3.03 4.90 -8.08
N SER A 84 2.45 5.39 -9.19
CA SER A 84 1.19 6.16 -9.17
C SER A 84 0.04 5.42 -8.46
N TYR A 85 -0.18 4.13 -8.78
CA TYR A 85 -1.23 3.33 -8.14
C TYR A 85 -1.05 3.27 -6.61
N CYS A 86 0.20 3.06 -6.17
CA CYS A 86 0.54 2.92 -4.76
C CYS A 86 0.32 4.25 -4.03
N VAL A 87 0.74 5.37 -4.62
CA VAL A 87 0.50 6.71 -4.04
C VAL A 87 -0.99 6.95 -3.82
N HIS A 88 -1.84 6.68 -4.82
CA HIS A 88 -3.29 6.83 -4.64
C HIS A 88 -3.86 5.90 -3.55
N SER A 89 -3.48 4.62 -3.58
CA SER A 89 -3.99 3.63 -2.63
C SER A 89 -3.59 3.92 -1.19
N HIS A 90 -2.32 4.25 -0.95
CA HIS A 90 -1.80 4.50 0.38
C HIS A 90 -2.21 5.89 0.91
N THR A 91 -2.34 6.91 0.07
CA THR A 91 -2.91 8.20 0.49
C THR A 91 -4.37 8.06 0.92
N ALA A 92 -5.18 7.26 0.21
CA ALA A 92 -6.55 6.96 0.63
C ALA A 92 -6.58 6.21 1.97
N ALA A 93 -5.69 5.22 2.16
CA ALA A 93 -5.57 4.48 3.42
C ALA A 93 -5.12 5.37 4.59
N ALA A 94 -4.17 6.27 4.37
CA ALA A 94 -3.72 7.24 5.36
C ALA A 94 -4.86 8.19 5.77
N ARG A 95 -5.64 8.71 4.81
CA ARG A 95 -6.82 9.54 5.10
C ARG A 95 -7.88 8.80 5.91
N ALA A 96 -8.13 7.53 5.58
CA ALA A 96 -9.05 6.69 6.36
C ALA A 96 -8.57 6.45 7.81
N LYS A 97 -7.26 6.60 8.06
CA LYS A 97 -6.62 6.54 9.38
C LYS A 97 -6.44 7.92 10.04
N GLY A 98 -7.04 8.98 9.48
CA GLY A 98 -7.05 10.31 10.08
C GLY A 98 -5.98 11.27 9.57
N MET A 99 -5.27 10.97 8.48
CA MET A 99 -4.34 11.93 7.88
C MET A 99 -5.06 13.22 7.49
N THR A 100 -4.60 14.34 8.05
CA THR A 100 -5.10 15.68 7.71
C THR A 100 -4.44 16.22 6.44
N ASP A 101 -5.06 17.23 5.82
CA ASP A 101 -4.44 17.91 4.67
C ASP A 101 -3.12 18.61 5.06
N ALA A 102 -3.00 19.08 6.30
CA ALA A 102 -1.76 19.65 6.82
C ALA A 102 -0.64 18.59 6.89
N GLN A 103 -0.92 17.42 7.46
CA GLN A 103 0.03 16.30 7.48
C GLN A 103 0.41 15.84 6.08
N HIS A 104 -0.55 15.79 5.15
CA HIS A 104 -0.27 15.43 3.76
C HIS A 104 0.63 16.46 3.06
N GLY A 105 0.39 17.76 3.26
CA GLY A 105 1.23 18.82 2.71
C GLY A 105 2.66 18.78 3.27
N GLU A 106 2.81 18.51 4.56
CA GLU A 106 4.11 18.33 5.20
C GLU A 106 4.83 17.07 4.68
N LEU A 107 4.14 15.93 4.57
CA LEU A 107 4.68 14.69 4.02
C LEU A 107 5.22 14.89 2.59
N VAL A 108 4.46 15.56 1.72
CA VAL A 108 4.90 15.87 0.34
C VAL A 108 6.17 16.73 0.35
N SER A 109 6.24 17.72 1.24
CA SER A 109 7.42 18.58 1.39
C SER A 109 8.64 17.79 1.88
N ILE A 110 8.47 16.89 2.85
CA ILE A 110 9.51 15.98 3.34
C ILE A 110 10.03 15.07 2.21
N ILE A 111 9.13 14.47 1.42
CA ILE A 111 9.50 13.60 0.30
C ILE A 111 10.33 14.38 -0.73
N GLY A 112 9.89 15.59 -1.11
CA GLY A 112 10.60 16.44 -2.05
C GLY A 112 11.99 16.83 -1.57
N LEU A 113 12.10 17.24 -0.30
CA LEU A 113 13.38 17.61 0.31
C LEU A 113 14.33 16.40 0.38
N ALA A 114 13.85 15.23 0.83
CA ALA A 114 14.65 14.02 0.91
C ALA A 114 15.16 13.59 -0.48
N GLY A 115 14.33 13.66 -1.51
CA GLY A 115 14.76 13.41 -2.89
C GLY A 115 15.88 14.36 -3.31
N GLN A 116 15.69 15.67 -3.10
CA GLN A 116 16.70 16.69 -3.43
C GLN A 116 18.02 16.44 -2.71
N THR A 117 18.01 16.29 -1.38
CA THR A 117 19.24 16.14 -0.60
C THR A 117 19.96 14.83 -0.89
N ASN A 118 19.23 13.73 -1.10
CA ASN A 118 19.82 12.46 -1.53
C ASN A 118 20.56 12.60 -2.87
N HIS A 119 20.00 13.33 -3.83
CA HIS A 119 20.68 13.61 -5.10
C HIS A 119 21.96 14.43 -4.90
N LEU A 120 21.93 15.45 -4.03
CA LEU A 120 23.12 16.26 -3.72
C LEU A 120 24.22 15.40 -3.09
N VAL A 121 23.91 14.64 -2.05
CA VAL A 121 24.87 13.75 -1.37
C VAL A 121 25.47 12.74 -2.35
N THR A 122 24.64 12.15 -3.21
CA THR A 122 25.08 11.22 -4.25
C THR A 122 26.02 11.90 -5.25
N ALA A 123 25.68 13.09 -5.75
CA ALA A 123 26.49 13.80 -6.73
C ALA A 123 27.83 14.28 -6.14
N MET A 124 27.85 14.68 -4.87
CA MET A 124 29.06 15.12 -4.18
C MET A 124 29.95 13.96 -3.71
N GLN A 125 29.47 12.71 -3.72
CA GLN A 125 30.17 11.54 -3.17
C GLN A 125 30.67 11.80 -1.74
N ILE A 126 29.77 12.31 -0.88
CA ILE A 126 30.09 12.53 0.53
C ILE A 126 30.45 11.17 1.18
N PRO A 127 31.58 11.08 1.90
CA PRO A 127 32.01 9.82 2.51
C PRO A 127 31.06 9.35 3.62
N VAL A 128 31.06 8.04 3.85
CA VAL A 128 30.28 7.33 4.90
C VAL A 128 31.19 6.96 6.06
#